data_AF-A0A8T0D346-F1
#
_entry.id   AF-A0A8T0D346-F1
#
_cell.length_a   1.000
_cell.length_b   1.000
_cell.length_c   1.000
_cell.angle_alpha   90.00
_cell.angle_beta   90.00
_cell.angle_gamma   90.00
#
_symmetry.space_group_name_H-M   'P 1'
#
loop_
_entity.id
_entity.type
_entity.pdbx_description
1 polymer ?
#
loop_
_entity_poly.entity_id
_entity_poly.type
_entity_poly.pdbx_seq_one_letter_code
_entity_poly.pdbx_strand_id
1 'polypeptide(L)'
;MRSRLVYLARCPLPSLFSRSVTTGKDAAPQPSTQQATKQSSKHSSDTEKTAVYRFMALDLIAFRLSQLENVVLGDRLKEVNPSELRKVSFLNYSGQTDLQIQSIFDHLAVTHKAVAAAEKRVTISKMLARITEIQKYMDPHFIDVDLMSTRAKTSIILMEKEKLEKTSLALENIRTLAALLNHPSFSELSNLRKRLNALNLKHMEQKEKSAQLITTSQNLLDTYYNLMFDISKLFVHWNQKINASTGAIAQ
;
A
#
# COMPACT_ATOMS: atom_id res chain seq x y z
N MET A 1 13.06 -35.80 64.37
CA MET A 1 11.76 -36.40 64.03
C MET A 1 10.72 -35.28 63.89
N ARG A 2 9.94 -35.28 62.80
CA ARG A 2 8.87 -34.36 62.33
C ARG A 2 9.20 -33.83 60.92
N SER A 3 8.79 -34.54 59.88
CA SER A 3 7.50 -34.42 59.19
C SER A 3 7.31 -33.10 58.42
N ARG A 4 7.60 -33.12 57.12
CA ARG A 4 6.95 -32.37 56.02
C ARG A 4 7.16 -33.24 54.75
N LEU A 5 6.23 -34.08 54.32
CA LEU A 5 4.98 -33.75 53.61
C LEU A 5 5.25 -32.74 52.48
N VAL A 6 5.80 -33.24 51.37
CA VAL A 6 5.81 -32.55 50.07
C VAL A 6 4.74 -33.21 49.21
N TYR A 7 3.67 -32.45 49.00
CA TYR A 7 2.54 -32.80 48.14
C TYR A 7 3.01 -32.97 46.69
N LEU A 8 2.81 -34.18 46.16
CA LEU A 8 2.78 -34.47 44.73
C LEU A 8 1.45 -33.97 44.16
N ALA A 9 1.44 -32.79 43.57
CA ALA A 9 0.39 -32.40 42.64
C ALA A 9 0.86 -32.70 41.21
N ARG A 10 0.44 -33.87 40.72
CA ARG A 10 0.23 -34.10 39.29
C ARG A 10 -0.69 -33.00 38.76
N CYS A 11 -0.26 -32.28 37.74
CA CYS A 11 -1.15 -31.90 36.65
C CYS A 11 -0.38 -31.76 35.34
N PRO A 12 -1.06 -32.07 34.22
CA PRO A 12 -0.45 -32.46 32.97
C PRO A 12 -0.01 -31.26 32.14
N LEU A 13 1.12 -31.41 31.44
CA LEU A 13 1.53 -30.52 30.35
C LEU A 13 0.45 -30.54 29.25
N PRO A 14 -0.15 -29.40 28.89
CA PRO A 14 -0.83 -29.26 27.61
C PRO A 14 0.23 -29.11 26.53
N SER A 15 0.09 -29.93 25.49
CA SER A 15 0.83 -29.89 24.24
C SER A 15 0.96 -28.48 23.68
N LEU A 16 2.15 -28.24 23.13
CA LEU A 16 2.56 -27.08 22.38
C LEU A 16 1.52 -26.59 21.37
N PHE A 17 1.33 -25.28 21.47
CA PHE A 17 1.07 -24.33 20.40
C PHE A 17 1.63 -24.79 19.03
N SER A 18 0.75 -25.27 18.16
CA SER A 18 0.83 -24.99 16.72
C SER A 18 -0.52 -24.43 16.33
N ARG A 19 -0.61 -23.09 16.34
CA ARG A 19 -1.73 -22.36 15.75
C ARG A 19 -1.16 -21.35 14.77
N SER A 20 -1.19 -21.78 13.52
CA SER A 20 -1.12 -20.97 12.32
C SER A 20 -2.20 -19.90 12.35
N VAL A 21 -1.84 -18.72 11.83
CA VAL A 21 -2.76 -17.67 11.44
C VAL A 21 -3.56 -18.17 10.23
N THR A 22 -4.88 -18.31 10.41
CA THR A 22 -5.84 -18.44 9.33
C THR A 22 -6.49 -17.07 9.10
N THR A 23 -6.24 -16.45 7.94
CA THR A 23 -7.22 -15.54 7.33
C THR A 23 -8.16 -16.40 6.49
N GLY A 24 -9.43 -16.43 6.88
CA GLY A 24 -10.48 -17.01 6.06
C GLY A 24 -10.79 -16.11 4.87
N LYS A 25 -10.91 -16.72 3.69
CA LYS A 25 -12.07 -16.47 2.83
C LYS A 25 -12.37 -17.72 2.01
N ASP A 26 -13.66 -18.00 1.95
CA ASP A 26 -14.31 -19.28 1.68
C ASP A 26 -14.27 -19.78 0.23
N ALA A 27 -14.38 -21.12 0.13
CA ALA A 27 -15.13 -21.95 -0.84
C ALA A 27 -14.86 -21.84 -2.35
N ALA A 28 -14.77 -22.88 -3.17
CA ALA A 28 -14.73 -24.36 -3.13
C ALA A 28 -14.50 -24.79 -4.63
N PRO A 29 -14.66 -26.06 -5.04
CA PRO A 29 -13.84 -27.26 -4.87
C PRO A 29 -13.08 -27.70 -6.15
N GLN A 30 -12.09 -28.60 -6.00
CA GLN A 30 -11.42 -29.33 -7.10
C GLN A 30 -12.34 -30.40 -7.75
N PRO A 31 -11.94 -31.07 -8.87
CA PRO A 31 -11.01 -32.21 -8.75
C PRO A 31 -9.95 -32.37 -9.89
N SER A 32 -8.78 -32.85 -9.47
CA SER A 32 -7.89 -33.86 -10.10
C SER A 32 -7.35 -33.74 -11.54
N THR A 33 -6.01 -33.62 -11.58
CA THR A 33 -5.04 -34.48 -12.30
C THR A 33 -5.02 -34.48 -13.84
N GLN A 34 -3.92 -33.95 -14.42
CA GLN A 34 -2.92 -34.66 -15.26
C GLN A 34 -2.22 -33.72 -16.27
N GLN A 35 -0.88 -33.84 -16.31
CA GLN A 35 0.01 -33.61 -17.45
C GLN A 35 0.36 -32.17 -17.91
N ALA A 36 1.61 -31.82 -17.59
CA ALA A 36 2.67 -31.32 -18.48
C ALA A 36 2.33 -30.35 -19.64
N THR A 37 3.20 -29.32 -19.73
CA THR A 37 3.49 -28.44 -20.88
C THR A 37 2.47 -27.34 -21.24
N LYS A 38 2.72 -26.12 -20.75
CA LYS A 38 2.89 -24.87 -21.55
C LYS A 38 2.91 -23.65 -20.65
N GLN A 39 4.11 -23.09 -20.45
CA GLN A 39 4.29 -21.71 -20.03
C GLN A 39 3.90 -20.77 -21.19
N SER A 40 3.48 -19.55 -20.86
CA SER A 40 3.15 -18.42 -21.75
C SER A 40 1.67 -18.21 -22.07
N SER A 41 0.90 -17.65 -21.12
CA SER A 41 -0.28 -16.80 -21.38
C SER A 41 -0.78 -16.21 -20.05
N LYS A 42 -0.22 -15.09 -19.61
CA LYS A 42 -0.80 -14.30 -18.48
C LYS A 42 -0.39 -12.82 -18.45
N HIS A 43 0.13 -12.28 -19.56
CA HIS A 43 0.59 -10.88 -19.67
C HIS A 43 -0.29 -9.98 -20.56
N SER A 44 -1.45 -10.43 -21.05
CA SER A 44 -2.27 -9.61 -21.96
C SER A 44 -3.44 -8.83 -21.33
N SER A 45 -3.87 -9.13 -20.09
CA SER A 45 -5.09 -8.50 -19.53
C SER A 45 -4.88 -7.15 -18.85
N ASP A 46 -3.67 -6.88 -18.34
CA ASP A 46 -3.35 -5.60 -17.68
C ASP A 46 -2.90 -4.54 -18.68
N THR A 47 -2.30 -4.96 -19.80
CA THR A 47 -2.01 -4.09 -20.95
C THR A 47 -3.29 -3.65 -21.64
N GLU A 48 -4.33 -4.50 -21.73
CA GLU A 48 -5.63 -4.12 -22.30
C GLU A 48 -6.37 -3.06 -21.48
N LYS A 49 -6.47 -3.19 -20.15
CA LYS A 49 -7.14 -2.17 -19.32
C LYS A 49 -6.40 -0.84 -19.36
N THR A 50 -5.07 -0.87 -19.30
CA THR A 50 -4.24 0.34 -19.40
C THR A 50 -4.35 0.96 -20.81
N ALA A 51 -4.47 0.14 -21.85
CA ALA A 51 -4.72 0.59 -23.22
C ALA A 51 -6.11 1.24 -23.37
N VAL A 52 -7.16 0.68 -22.74
CA VAL A 52 -8.52 1.25 -22.77
C VAL A 52 -8.57 2.61 -22.06
N TYR A 53 -7.97 2.76 -20.88
CA TYR A 53 -7.88 4.06 -20.20
C TYR A 53 -7.01 5.07 -20.98
N ARG A 54 -5.95 4.60 -21.63
CA ARG A 54 -5.09 5.44 -22.49
C ARG A 54 -5.83 5.88 -23.76
N PHE A 55 -6.68 5.02 -24.32
CA PHE A 55 -7.53 5.33 -25.48
C PHE A 55 -8.59 6.38 -25.12
N MET A 56 -9.28 6.22 -23.99
CA MET A 56 -10.25 7.23 -23.50
C MET A 56 -9.59 8.56 -23.13
N ALA A 57 -8.36 8.54 -22.60
CA ALA A 57 -7.60 9.76 -22.33
C ALA A 57 -7.15 10.47 -23.62
N LEU A 58 -6.77 9.70 -24.65
CA LEU A 58 -6.41 10.23 -25.97
C LEU A 58 -7.64 10.83 -26.67
N ASP A 59 -8.80 10.19 -26.59
CA ASP A 59 -10.06 10.72 -27.13
C ASP A 59 -10.49 12.02 -26.43
N LEU A 60 -10.33 12.11 -25.11
CA LEU A 60 -10.63 13.33 -24.36
C LEU A 60 -9.67 14.48 -24.74
N ILE A 61 -8.38 14.17 -24.93
CA ILE A 61 -7.39 15.14 -25.39
C ILE A 61 -7.67 15.56 -26.82
N ALA A 62 -8.02 14.63 -27.71
CA ALA A 62 -8.40 14.92 -29.09
C ALA A 62 -9.64 15.80 -29.16
N PHE A 63 -10.64 15.55 -28.31
CA PHE A 63 -11.83 16.40 -28.20
C PHE A 63 -11.50 17.80 -27.70
N ARG A 64 -10.66 17.94 -26.67
CA ARG A 64 -10.22 19.26 -26.18
C ARG A 64 -9.35 19.99 -27.20
N LEU A 65 -8.49 19.29 -27.92
CA LEU A 65 -7.70 19.85 -29.01
C LEU A 65 -8.63 20.33 -30.13
N SER A 66 -9.65 19.56 -30.49
CA SER A 66 -10.66 19.98 -31.47
C SER A 66 -11.44 21.20 -30.99
N GLN A 67 -11.82 21.28 -29.71
CA GLN A 67 -12.45 22.47 -29.15
C GLN A 67 -11.51 23.68 -29.19
N LEU A 68 -10.25 23.50 -28.81
CA LEU A 68 -9.25 24.56 -28.83
C LEU A 68 -8.98 25.02 -30.27
N GLU A 69 -8.90 24.09 -31.20
CA GLU A 69 -8.75 24.34 -32.63
C GLU A 69 -9.96 25.11 -33.19
N ASN A 70 -11.18 24.75 -32.79
CA ASN A 70 -12.38 25.50 -33.16
C ASN A 70 -12.40 26.92 -32.55
N VAL A 71 -11.87 27.10 -31.34
CA VAL A 71 -11.76 28.42 -30.69
C VAL A 71 -10.67 29.27 -31.34
N VAL A 72 -9.56 28.66 -31.78
CA VAL A 72 -8.40 29.35 -32.34
C VAL A 72 -8.55 29.67 -33.83
N LEU A 73 -9.15 28.75 -34.61
CA LEU A 73 -9.27 28.86 -36.07
C LEU A 73 -10.69 29.20 -36.53
N GLY A 74 -11.70 29.01 -35.69
CA GLY A 74 -13.12 29.14 -36.08
C GLY A 74 -13.58 28.03 -37.02
N ASP A 75 -14.89 27.77 -37.06
CA ASP A 75 -15.48 26.66 -37.83
C ASP A 75 -15.30 26.74 -39.36
N ARG A 76 -14.69 27.80 -39.90
CA ARG A 76 -14.59 28.05 -41.36
C ARG A 76 -13.28 27.59 -42.00
N LEU A 77 -12.30 27.08 -41.26
CA LEU A 77 -11.01 26.64 -41.81
C LEU A 77 -10.88 25.13 -42.03
N LYS A 78 -11.89 24.32 -41.68
CA LYS A 78 -11.86 22.85 -41.86
C LYS A 78 -11.85 22.39 -43.33
N GLU A 79 -12.21 23.25 -44.28
CA GLU A 79 -12.39 22.87 -45.70
C GLU A 79 -11.42 23.58 -46.67
N VAL A 80 -10.39 24.27 -46.20
CA VAL A 80 -9.45 24.95 -47.09
C VAL A 80 -8.19 24.11 -47.31
N ASN A 81 -8.04 23.62 -48.55
CA ASN A 81 -6.85 22.92 -49.05
C ASN A 81 -5.55 23.68 -48.70
N PRO A 82 -4.48 22.99 -48.23
CA PRO A 82 -3.22 23.64 -47.83
C PRO A 82 -2.49 24.34 -48.99
N SER A 83 -2.89 24.10 -50.24
CA SER A 83 -2.38 24.76 -51.45
C SER A 83 -2.98 26.15 -51.71
N GLU A 84 -4.14 26.48 -51.13
CA GLU A 84 -4.76 27.81 -51.25
C GLU A 84 -4.24 28.77 -50.17
N LEU A 85 -3.87 28.27 -48.98
CA LEU A 85 -3.24 29.05 -47.91
C LEU A 85 -1.91 29.71 -48.33
N ARG A 86 -1.18 29.11 -49.29
CA ARG A 86 0.07 29.67 -49.83
C ARG A 86 -0.14 30.77 -50.89
N LYS A 87 -1.32 30.84 -51.52
CA LYS A 87 -1.63 31.88 -52.52
C LYS A 87 -2.10 33.17 -51.86
N VAL A 88 -2.80 33.07 -50.72
CA VAL A 88 -3.31 34.25 -49.98
C VAL A 88 -2.17 35.08 -49.36
N SER A 89 -1.00 34.49 -49.09
CA SER A 89 0.17 35.25 -48.60
C SER A 89 0.89 36.07 -49.68
N PHE A 90 0.54 35.94 -50.97
CA PHE A 90 1.26 36.58 -52.08
C PHE A 90 0.45 37.58 -52.92
N LEU A 91 -0.82 37.83 -52.59
CA LEU A 91 -1.63 38.84 -53.28
C LEU A 91 -2.29 39.79 -52.27
N ASN A 92 -1.50 40.79 -51.86
CA ASN A 92 -2.05 42.02 -51.29
C ASN A 92 -1.68 43.18 -52.23
N TYR A 93 -2.47 43.35 -53.29
CA TYR A 93 -2.68 44.64 -53.92
C TYR A 93 -4.07 44.66 -54.56
N SER A 94 -4.83 45.70 -54.22
CA SER A 94 -6.19 46.05 -54.67
C SER A 94 -7.38 45.36 -53.97
N GLY A 95 -8.17 46.21 -53.31
CA GLY A 95 -9.64 46.22 -53.44
C GLY A 95 -10.43 45.05 -52.82
N GLN A 96 -10.79 45.20 -51.55
CA GLN A 96 -12.14 44.99 -51.04
C GLN A 96 -12.82 43.63 -51.31
N THR A 97 -12.64 42.69 -50.37
CA THR A 97 -13.70 41.79 -49.85
C THR A 97 -13.34 41.35 -48.43
N ASP A 98 -14.12 41.77 -47.44
CA ASP A 98 -14.01 41.47 -46.01
C ASP A 98 -14.38 40.00 -45.71
N LEU A 99 -13.44 39.09 -45.97
CA LEU A 99 -13.38 37.79 -45.30
C LEU A 99 -12.03 37.71 -44.59
N GLN A 100 -11.89 38.57 -43.59
CA GLN A 100 -10.72 38.63 -42.74
C GLN A 100 -10.65 37.38 -41.86
N ILE A 101 -9.92 36.38 -42.32
CA ILE A 101 -9.23 35.45 -41.41
C ILE A 101 -8.13 36.27 -40.74
N GLN A 102 -8.51 37.15 -39.81
CA GLN A 102 -7.53 37.79 -38.93
C GLN A 102 -6.96 36.67 -38.07
N SER A 103 -5.73 36.25 -38.40
CA SER A 103 -4.91 35.45 -37.48
C SER A 103 -4.96 36.12 -36.11
N ILE A 104 -5.02 35.33 -35.02
CA ILE A 104 -4.98 35.87 -33.65
C ILE A 104 -3.80 36.84 -33.49
N PHE A 105 -2.70 36.61 -34.22
CA PHE A 105 -1.56 37.51 -34.26
C PHE A 105 -1.85 38.87 -34.92
N ASP A 106 -2.64 38.90 -35.99
CA ASP A 106 -3.08 40.17 -36.60
C ASP A 106 -4.08 40.90 -35.71
N HIS A 107 -5.02 40.18 -35.11
CA HIS A 107 -5.95 40.77 -34.13
C HIS A 107 -5.18 41.27 -32.88
N LEU A 108 -4.16 40.54 -32.42
CA LEU A 108 -3.27 40.95 -31.34
C LEU A 108 -2.45 42.18 -31.73
N ALA A 109 -1.94 42.23 -32.96
CA ALA A 109 -1.17 43.38 -33.45
C ALA A 109 -2.06 44.62 -33.61
N VAL A 110 -3.28 44.47 -34.09
CA VAL A 110 -4.28 45.55 -34.21
C VAL A 110 -4.70 46.03 -32.82
N THR A 111 -5.01 45.13 -31.90
CA THR A 111 -5.36 45.50 -30.51
C THR A 111 -4.19 46.13 -29.79
N HIS A 112 -2.96 45.63 -29.94
CA HIS A 112 -1.77 46.24 -29.36
C HIS A 112 -1.50 47.64 -29.93
N LYS A 113 -1.66 47.85 -31.24
CA LYS A 113 -1.59 49.19 -31.87
C LYS A 113 -2.67 50.13 -31.33
N ALA A 114 -3.90 49.63 -31.16
CA ALA A 114 -5.00 50.41 -30.59
C ALA A 114 -4.77 50.75 -29.11
N VAL A 115 -4.23 49.82 -28.33
CA VAL A 115 -3.84 50.01 -26.92
C VAL A 115 -2.71 51.04 -26.81
N ALA A 116 -1.65 50.91 -27.61
CA ALA A 116 -0.55 51.88 -27.63
C ALA A 116 -0.99 53.29 -28.07
N ALA A 117 -1.98 53.39 -28.96
CA ALA A 117 -2.59 54.67 -29.33
C ALA A 117 -3.46 55.24 -28.20
N ALA A 118 -4.16 54.39 -27.46
CA ALA A 118 -5.03 54.76 -26.35
C ALA A 118 -4.25 55.12 -25.06
N GLU A 119 -3.10 54.50 -24.82
CA GLU A 119 -2.19 54.78 -23.70
C GLU A 119 -1.67 56.22 -23.69
N LYS A 120 -1.62 56.89 -24.85
CA LYS A 120 -1.28 58.31 -24.95
C LYS A 120 -2.27 59.22 -24.21
N ARG A 121 -3.48 58.71 -23.90
CA ARG A 121 -4.47 59.41 -23.08
C ARG A 121 -4.31 58.99 -21.62
N VAL A 122 -3.98 59.97 -20.76
CA VAL A 122 -3.67 59.77 -19.34
C VAL A 122 -4.79 59.06 -18.57
N THR A 123 -6.06 59.29 -18.91
CA THR A 123 -7.22 58.62 -18.30
C THR A 123 -7.33 57.16 -18.68
N ILE A 124 -7.06 56.82 -19.95
CA ILE A 124 -7.13 55.45 -20.44
C ILE A 124 -5.94 54.63 -19.95
N SER A 125 -4.74 55.21 -19.91
CA SER A 125 -3.56 54.58 -19.31
C SER A 125 -3.79 54.22 -17.84
N LYS A 126 -4.40 55.10 -17.05
CA LYS A 126 -4.79 54.81 -15.65
C LYS A 126 -5.84 53.72 -15.53
N MET A 127 -6.81 53.66 -16.45
CA MET A 127 -7.83 52.61 -16.48
C MET A 127 -7.25 51.25 -16.88
N LEU A 128 -6.38 51.22 -17.90
CA LEU A 128 -5.68 50.01 -18.35
C LEU A 128 -4.75 49.47 -17.27
N ALA A 129 -4.06 50.34 -16.53
CA ALA A 129 -3.25 49.93 -15.38
C ALA A 129 -4.09 49.27 -14.27
N ARG A 130 -5.37 49.64 -14.13
CA ARG A 130 -6.31 49.07 -13.17
C ARG A 130 -7.20 47.98 -13.76
N ILE A 131 -6.99 47.56 -15.01
CA ILE A 131 -7.90 46.61 -15.67
C ILE A 131 -7.91 45.26 -14.96
N THR A 132 -6.76 44.84 -14.42
CA THR A 132 -6.60 43.62 -13.63
C THR A 132 -7.35 43.71 -12.30
N GLU A 133 -7.30 44.87 -11.64
CA GLU A 133 -8.06 45.14 -10.42
C GLU A 133 -9.57 45.16 -10.71
N ILE A 134 -10.00 45.85 -11.77
CA ILE A 134 -11.40 45.91 -12.19
C ILE A 134 -11.91 44.51 -12.54
N GLN A 135 -11.15 43.73 -13.29
CA GLN A 135 -11.49 42.34 -13.62
C GLN A 135 -11.62 41.47 -12.37
N LYS A 136 -10.82 41.73 -11.34
CA LYS A 136 -10.93 41.09 -10.03
C LYS A 136 -12.27 41.43 -9.34
N TYR A 137 -12.68 42.71 -9.35
CA TYR A 137 -13.97 43.14 -8.80
C TYR A 137 -15.18 42.76 -9.67
N MET A 138 -14.98 42.39 -10.93
CA MET A 138 -16.04 41.86 -11.79
C MET A 138 -16.35 40.37 -11.52
N ASP A 139 -15.49 39.65 -10.79
CA ASP A 139 -15.81 38.30 -10.34
C ASP A 139 -16.80 38.38 -9.16
N PRO A 140 -18.03 37.85 -9.30
CA PRO A 140 -19.03 37.88 -8.24
C PRO A 140 -18.54 37.25 -6.93
N HIS A 141 -17.62 36.29 -6.99
CA HIS A 141 -17.10 35.62 -5.80
C HIS A 141 -15.95 36.39 -5.12
N PHE A 142 -15.40 37.41 -5.77
CA PHE A 142 -14.24 38.13 -5.22
C PHE A 142 -14.60 38.91 -3.96
N ILE A 143 -15.81 39.46 -3.91
CA ILE A 143 -16.29 40.28 -2.80
C ILE A 143 -16.88 39.41 -1.68
N ASP A 144 -17.58 38.32 -2.03
CA ASP A 144 -18.29 37.47 -1.07
C ASP A 144 -17.38 36.78 -0.03
N VAL A 145 -16.12 36.52 -0.38
CA VAL A 145 -15.15 35.89 0.53
C VAL A 145 -14.83 36.79 1.73
N ASP A 146 -14.82 38.11 1.54
CA ASP A 146 -14.45 39.06 2.59
C ASP A 146 -15.66 39.77 3.21
N LEU A 147 -16.78 39.86 2.47
CA LEU A 147 -18.00 40.59 2.86
C LEU A 147 -18.92 39.80 3.78
N MET A 148 -18.51 38.61 4.26
CA MET A 148 -19.21 37.94 5.35
C MET A 148 -19.29 38.87 6.57
N SER A 149 -20.49 39.36 6.87
CA SER A 149 -20.75 40.21 8.03
C SER A 149 -20.22 39.55 9.31
N THR A 150 -19.66 40.32 10.22
CA THR A 150 -19.19 39.84 11.54
C THR A 150 -20.28 39.06 12.29
N ARG A 151 -21.55 39.42 12.08
CA ARG A 151 -22.70 38.69 12.63
C ARG A 151 -22.87 37.29 11.99
N ALA A 152 -22.63 37.16 10.69
CA ALA A 152 -22.67 35.87 10.01
C ALA A 152 -21.48 34.98 10.42
N LYS A 153 -20.26 35.55 10.51
CA LYS A 153 -19.06 34.86 11.00
C LYS A 153 -19.27 34.30 12.40
N THR A 154 -19.80 35.11 13.33
CA THR A 154 -20.10 34.67 14.69
C THR A 154 -21.18 33.59 14.74
N SER A 155 -22.25 33.72 13.95
CA SER A 155 -23.29 32.69 13.85
C SER A 155 -22.74 31.35 13.34
N ILE A 156 -21.83 31.37 12.36
CA ILE A 156 -21.19 30.16 11.83
C ILE A 156 -20.29 29.52 12.88
N ILE A 157 -19.50 30.31 13.59
CA ILE A 157 -18.64 29.80 14.67
C ILE A 157 -19.48 29.16 15.78
N LEU A 158 -20.61 29.77 16.15
CA LEU A 158 -21.52 29.21 17.15
C LEU A 158 -22.20 27.93 16.66
N MET A 159 -22.61 27.88 15.39
CA MET A 159 -23.20 26.70 14.77
C MET A 159 -22.22 25.53 14.71
N GLU A 160 -20.95 25.80 14.39
CA GLU A 160 -19.89 24.80 14.24
C GLU A 160 -19.14 24.51 15.55
N LYS A 161 -19.52 25.17 16.66
CA LYS A 161 -18.83 25.09 17.96
C LYS A 161 -18.63 23.66 18.43
N GLU A 162 -19.66 22.83 18.36
CA GLU A 162 -19.59 21.43 18.82
C GLU A 162 -18.58 20.62 17.99
N LYS A 163 -18.51 20.87 16.68
CA LYS A 163 -17.53 20.21 15.82
C LYS A 163 -16.12 20.69 16.12
N LEU A 164 -15.93 21.99 16.35
CA LEU A 164 -14.63 22.54 16.76
C LEU A 164 -14.16 21.91 18.08
N GLU A 165 -15.03 21.80 19.08
CA GLU A 165 -14.74 21.14 20.36
C GLU A 165 -14.38 19.66 20.16
N LYS A 166 -15.16 18.91 19.37
CA LYS A 166 -14.85 17.51 19.03
C LYS A 166 -13.50 17.37 18.34
N THR A 167 -13.19 18.25 17.38
CA THR A 167 -11.89 18.22 16.69
C THR A 167 -10.74 18.58 17.61
N SER A 168 -10.92 19.55 18.52
CA SER A 168 -9.93 19.93 19.51
C SER A 168 -9.64 18.78 20.48
N LEU A 169 -10.68 18.12 21.00
CA LEU A 169 -10.52 16.93 21.84
C LEU A 169 -9.84 15.79 21.10
N ALA A 170 -10.19 15.55 19.83
CA ALA A 170 -9.54 14.54 19.01
C ALA A 170 -8.05 14.85 18.79
N LEU A 171 -7.69 16.11 18.53
CA LEU A 171 -6.30 16.54 18.38
C LEU A 171 -5.51 16.39 19.70
N GLU A 172 -6.12 16.69 20.84
CA GLU A 172 -5.49 16.48 22.14
C GLU A 172 -5.28 14.99 22.44
N ASN A 173 -6.25 14.14 22.08
CA ASN A 173 -6.12 12.68 22.16
C ASN A 173 -5.00 12.16 21.25
N ILE A 174 -4.86 12.71 20.04
CA ILE A 174 -3.75 12.36 19.14
C ILE A 174 -2.42 12.82 19.73
N ARG A 175 -2.36 14.01 20.34
CA ARG A 175 -1.15 14.53 20.98
C ARG A 175 -0.70 13.65 22.15
N THR A 176 -1.62 13.24 23.01
CA THR A 176 -1.33 12.32 24.13
C THR A 176 -0.87 10.94 23.62
N LEU A 177 -1.51 10.42 22.57
CA LEU A 177 -1.11 9.15 21.95
C LEU A 177 0.26 9.24 21.26
N ALA A 178 0.58 10.35 20.60
CA ALA A 178 1.88 10.60 20.00
C ALA A 178 2.99 10.62 21.06
N ALA A 179 2.71 11.17 22.25
CA ALA A 179 3.65 11.10 23.38
C ALA A 179 3.89 9.65 23.86
N LEU A 180 2.87 8.79 23.82
CA LEU A 180 3.02 7.36 24.13
C LEU A 180 3.83 6.60 23.07
N LEU A 181 3.64 6.88 21.78
CA LEU A 181 4.42 6.24 20.71
C LEU A 181 5.92 6.58 20.80
N ASN A 182 6.25 7.78 21.27
CA ASN A 182 7.63 8.22 21.46
C ASN A 182 8.25 7.76 22.78
N HIS A 183 7.59 6.87 23.53
CA HIS A 183 8.11 6.37 24.80
C HIS A 183 9.42 5.57 24.57
N PRO A 184 10.47 5.75 25.38
CA PRO A 184 11.78 5.11 25.20
C PRO A 184 11.72 3.57 25.17
N SER A 185 10.70 2.97 25.77
CA SER A 185 10.45 1.51 25.71
C SER A 185 10.29 0.97 24.29
N PHE A 186 9.79 1.77 23.34
CA PHE A 186 9.69 1.33 21.94
C PHE A 186 11.06 1.30 21.24
N SER A 187 12.00 2.16 21.64
CA SER A 187 13.39 2.12 21.15
C SER A 187 14.11 0.87 21.64
N GLU A 188 13.88 0.50 22.91
CA GLU A 188 14.43 -0.70 23.54
C GLU A 188 13.87 -2.01 22.96
N LEU A 189 12.74 -1.97 22.26
CA LEU A 189 12.11 -3.14 21.64
C LEU A 189 13.04 -3.85 20.64
N SER A 190 13.87 -3.09 19.94
CA SER A 190 14.88 -3.64 19.02
C SER A 190 15.95 -4.46 19.75
N ASN A 191 16.40 -3.98 20.91
CA ASN A 191 17.35 -4.67 21.77
C ASN A 191 16.71 -5.88 22.44
N LEU A 192 15.46 -5.76 22.90
CA LEU A 192 14.69 -6.87 23.46
C LEU A 192 14.49 -7.98 22.42
N ARG A 193 14.18 -7.63 21.17
CA ARG A 193 14.07 -8.58 20.06
C ARG A 193 15.37 -9.31 19.79
N LYS A 194 16.52 -8.62 19.81
CA LYS A 194 17.85 -9.25 19.69
C LYS A 194 18.10 -10.24 20.82
N ARG A 195 17.82 -9.85 22.07
CA ARG A 195 17.96 -10.73 23.25
C ARG A 195 17.03 -11.94 23.18
N LEU A 196 15.78 -11.74 22.78
CA LEU A 196 14.81 -12.81 22.63
C LEU A 196 15.22 -13.80 21.53
N ASN A 197 15.73 -13.30 20.40
CA ASN A 197 16.26 -14.15 19.33
C ASN A 197 17.48 -14.96 19.80
N ALA A 198 18.40 -14.34 20.54
CA ALA A 198 19.54 -15.03 21.12
C ALA A 198 19.11 -16.12 22.11
N LEU A 199 18.11 -15.82 22.96
CA LEU A 199 17.53 -16.77 23.89
C LEU A 199 16.83 -17.92 23.14
N ASN A 200 16.07 -17.62 22.09
CA ASN A 200 15.39 -18.63 21.28
C ASN A 200 16.39 -19.58 20.60
N LEU A 201 17.50 -19.03 20.07
CA LEU A 201 18.58 -19.85 19.51
C LEU A 201 19.17 -20.79 20.56
N LYS A 202 19.42 -20.29 21.78
CA LYS A 202 19.91 -21.11 22.90
C LYS A 202 18.90 -22.17 23.33
N HIS A 203 17.62 -21.84 23.34
CA HIS A 203 16.56 -22.78 23.66
C HIS A 203 16.46 -23.91 22.63
N MET A 204 16.60 -23.59 21.33
CA MET A 204 16.65 -24.60 20.27
C MET A 204 17.88 -25.50 20.40
N GLU A 205 19.04 -24.94 20.70
CA GLU A 205 20.28 -25.69 20.98
C GLU A 205 20.10 -26.64 22.17
N GLN A 206 19.49 -26.16 23.26
CA GLN A 206 19.21 -26.99 24.44
C GLN A 206 18.20 -28.10 24.13
N LYS A 207 17.16 -27.81 23.36
CA LYS A 207 16.16 -28.81 22.95
C LYS A 207 16.80 -29.92 22.12
N GLU A 208 17.67 -29.57 21.19
CA GLU A 208 18.40 -30.53 20.37
C GLU A 208 19.35 -31.39 21.20
N LYS A 209 20.16 -30.77 22.07
CA LYS A 209 21.04 -31.51 23.00
C LYS A 209 20.26 -32.44 23.92
N SER A 210 19.10 -31.99 24.42
CA SER A 210 18.22 -32.83 25.25
C SER A 210 17.66 -34.01 24.47
N ALA A 211 17.25 -33.81 23.22
CA ALA A 211 16.76 -34.89 22.37
C ALA A 211 17.86 -35.93 22.10
N GLN A 212 19.06 -35.46 21.76
CA GLN A 212 20.23 -36.33 21.56
C GLN A 212 20.56 -37.13 22.83
N LEU A 213 20.58 -36.49 24.00
CA LEU A 213 20.84 -37.16 25.28
C LEU A 213 19.77 -38.21 25.63
N ILE A 214 18.50 -37.93 25.34
CA ILE A 214 17.42 -38.90 25.55
C ILE A 214 17.63 -40.12 24.66
N THR A 215 17.93 -39.91 23.37
CA THR A 215 18.18 -41.01 22.42
C THR A 215 19.39 -41.84 22.81
N THR A 216 20.50 -41.21 23.21
CA THR A 216 21.70 -41.95 23.67
C THR A 216 21.42 -42.73 24.95
N SER A 217 20.68 -42.16 25.89
CA SER A 217 20.28 -42.84 27.12
C SER A 217 19.35 -44.03 26.84
N GLN A 218 18.42 -43.90 25.89
CA GLN A 218 17.53 -45.00 25.48
C GLN A 218 18.34 -46.13 24.83
N ASN A 219 19.24 -45.81 23.89
CA ASN A 219 20.12 -46.81 23.28
C ASN A 219 20.99 -47.53 24.32
N LEU A 220 21.52 -46.81 25.32
CA LEU A 220 22.30 -47.41 26.39
C LEU A 220 21.43 -48.34 27.26
N LEU A 221 20.19 -47.96 27.53
CA LEU A 221 19.26 -48.77 28.29
C LEU A 221 18.84 -50.04 27.52
N ASP A 222 18.64 -49.94 26.20
CA ASP A 222 18.31 -51.07 25.33
C ASP A 222 19.49 -52.05 25.22
N THR A 223 20.72 -51.53 25.08
CA THR A 223 21.92 -52.38 25.07
C THR A 223 22.13 -53.10 26.41
N TYR A 224 21.91 -52.40 27.52
CA TYR A 224 21.94 -53.03 28.84
C TYR A 224 20.85 -54.10 29.00
N TYR A 225 19.61 -53.80 28.59
CA TYR A 225 18.50 -54.75 28.62
C TYR A 225 18.81 -56.01 27.82
N ASN A 226 19.32 -55.86 26.59
CA ASN A 226 19.69 -56.99 25.74
C ASN A 226 20.80 -57.84 26.37
N LEU A 227 21.84 -57.21 26.91
CA LEU A 227 22.92 -57.91 27.60
C LEU A 227 22.41 -58.70 28.81
N MET A 228 21.57 -58.08 29.64
CA MET A 228 20.98 -58.75 30.81
C MET A 228 20.06 -59.90 30.40
N PHE A 229 19.31 -59.74 29.32
CA PHE A 229 18.45 -60.77 28.77
C PHE A 229 19.26 -61.98 28.26
N ASP A 230 20.36 -61.75 27.55
CA ASP A 230 21.24 -62.80 27.07
C ASP A 230 21.95 -63.53 28.20
N ILE A 231 22.41 -62.80 29.23
CA ILE A 231 22.94 -63.40 30.45
C ILE A 231 21.88 -64.28 31.13
N SER A 232 20.64 -63.78 31.26
CA SER A 232 19.54 -64.55 31.85
C SER A 232 19.25 -65.84 31.08
N LYS A 233 19.22 -65.78 29.74
CA LYS A 233 19.09 -66.97 28.89
C LYS A 233 20.23 -67.95 29.08
N LEU A 234 21.47 -67.47 29.15
CA LEU A 234 22.64 -68.31 29.37
C LEU A 234 22.56 -69.05 30.71
N PHE A 235 22.14 -68.36 31.77
CA PHE A 235 21.91 -68.97 33.08
C PHE A 235 20.82 -70.04 33.04
N VAL A 236 19.70 -69.79 32.37
CA VAL A 236 18.62 -70.78 32.22
C VAL A 236 19.12 -72.00 31.44
N HIS A 237 19.84 -71.80 30.33
CA HIS A 237 20.40 -72.89 29.53
C HIS A 237 21.41 -73.74 30.32
N TRP A 238 22.28 -73.09 31.10
CA TRP A 238 23.21 -73.80 31.98
C TRP A 238 22.49 -74.59 33.07
N ASN A 239 21.47 -74.01 33.70
CA ASN A 239 20.66 -74.69 34.71
C ASN A 239 19.96 -75.93 34.13
N GLN A 240 19.39 -75.81 32.93
CA GLN A 240 18.80 -76.95 32.21
C GLN A 240 19.82 -78.05 31.92
N LYS A 241 21.02 -77.69 31.46
CA LYS A 241 22.10 -78.65 31.18
C LYS A 241 22.57 -79.38 32.45
N ILE A 242 22.71 -78.66 33.56
CA ILE A 242 23.09 -79.24 34.86
C ILE A 242 22.02 -80.24 35.32
N ASN A 243 20.74 -79.84 35.29
CA ASN A 243 19.62 -80.69 35.70
C ASN A 243 19.48 -81.94 34.82
N ALA A 244 19.71 -81.83 33.50
CA ALA A 244 19.71 -82.97 32.60
C ALA A 244 20.84 -83.97 32.93
N SER A 245 22.04 -83.45 33.22
CA SER A 245 23.18 -84.31 33.59
C SER A 245 23.01 -84.98 34.96
N THR A 246 22.39 -84.32 35.93
CA THR A 246 22.14 -84.90 37.26
C THR A 246 20.94 -85.85 37.24
N GLY A 247 19.90 -85.55 36.46
CA GLY A 247 18.77 -86.46 36.23
C GLY A 247 19.18 -87.77 35.54
N ALA A 248 20.15 -87.72 34.62
CA ALA A 248 20.69 -88.90 33.93
C ALA A 248 21.59 -89.78 34.81
N ILE A 249 22.08 -89.28 35.95
CA ILE A 249 22.89 -90.05 36.92
C ILE A 249 21.99 -90.75 37.96
N ALA A 250 20.71 -90.36 38.05
CA ALA A 250 19.74 -90.91 39.01
C ALA A 250 18.80 -91.98 38.42
N GLN A 251 19.02 -92.44 37.18
CA GLN A 251 18.37 -93.60 36.54
C GLN A 251 19.38 -94.72 36.31
#